data_AF-A0A0N4YQH0-F1
#
_entry.id   AF-A0A0N4YQH0-F1
#
_cell.length_a   1.000
_cell.length_b   1.000
_cell.length_c   1.000
_cell.angle_alpha   90.00
_cell.angle_beta   90.00
_cell.angle_gamma   90.00
#
_symmetry.space_group_name_H-M   'P 1'
#
loop_
_entity.id
_entity.type
_entity.pdbx_description
1 polymer ?
#
loop_
_entity_poly.entity_id
_entity_poly.type
_entity_poly.pdbx_seq_one_letter_code
_entity_poly.pdbx_strand_id
1 'polypeptide(L)'
;MFSLFGIRSAEAAEIALTFGDVEALHDILSPDVPIVDVLQKYIPSKPSQESSDGVSMCAFEEVQVTTGNQPIIKWACDTGKCIDGTPLFLTSSEGDIVVVASHSGFVACICVHDGVARWKTRLPCRFEASPEFCGKLIAVGGYNGCVYFLSINTGTVEWSFTTDDVVKAACAGDEFGFCYVSSYDGNLYKLNPKEDGIMRWICSGNVPIFSSVTRHGGM
;
A
#
# COMPACT_ATOMS: atom_id res chain seq x y z
N MET A 1 -34.68 -18.38 7.66
CA MET A 1 -34.10 -17.46 6.67
C MET A 1 -33.10 -16.61 7.44
N PHE A 2 -31.83 -17.01 7.47
CA PHE A 2 -30.79 -16.29 8.20
C PHE A 2 -30.20 -15.24 7.26
N SER A 3 -30.46 -13.98 7.55
CA SER A 3 -29.82 -12.85 6.88
C SER A 3 -28.37 -12.77 7.34
N LEU A 4 -27.42 -13.01 6.43
CA LEU A 4 -26.01 -12.68 6.64
C LEU A 4 -25.90 -11.15 6.71
N PHE A 5 -25.74 -10.60 7.91
CA PHE A 5 -25.26 -9.24 8.07
C PHE A 5 -23.74 -9.27 7.85
N GLY A 6 -23.30 -8.87 6.66
CA GLY A 6 -21.88 -8.69 6.39
C GLY A 6 -21.33 -7.57 7.28
N ILE A 7 -20.41 -7.92 8.18
CA ILE A 7 -19.69 -6.96 9.02
C ILE A 7 -18.68 -6.24 8.12
N ARG A 8 -18.59 -4.92 8.22
CA ARG A 8 -17.62 -4.15 7.41
C ARG A 8 -16.21 -4.36 7.97
N SER A 9 -15.19 -4.24 7.12
CA SER A 9 -13.81 -4.57 7.50
C SER A 9 -13.26 -3.81 8.71
N ALA A 10 -13.72 -2.58 8.94
CA ALA A 10 -13.36 -1.79 10.12
C ALA A 10 -13.95 -2.38 11.41
N GLU A 11 -15.23 -2.79 11.40
CA GLU A 11 -15.88 -3.45 12.53
C GLU A 11 -15.24 -4.80 12.80
N ALA A 12 -14.89 -5.54 11.75
CA ALA A 12 -14.17 -6.81 11.88
C ALA A 12 -12.79 -6.65 12.53
N ALA A 13 -12.06 -5.57 12.19
CA ALA A 13 -10.75 -5.26 12.79
C ALA A 13 -10.87 -4.90 14.27
N GLU A 14 -11.86 -4.09 14.67
CA GLU A 14 -12.11 -3.75 16.08
C GLU A 14 -12.49 -5.00 16.90
N ILE A 15 -13.36 -5.85 16.36
CA ILE A 15 -13.74 -7.11 16.99
C ILE A 15 -12.51 -8.04 17.12
N ALA A 16 -11.69 -8.17 16.08
CA ALA A 16 -10.48 -8.99 16.13
C ALA A 16 -9.45 -8.49 17.15
N LEU A 17 -9.26 -7.16 17.27
CA LEU A 17 -8.38 -6.56 18.28
C LEU A 17 -8.85 -6.89 19.71
N THR A 18 -10.16 -6.99 19.92
CA THR A 18 -10.73 -7.39 21.21
C THR A 18 -10.37 -8.83 21.58
N PHE A 19 -10.18 -9.70 20.58
CA PHE A 19 -9.79 -11.10 20.78
C PHE A 19 -8.27 -11.31 20.89
N GLY A 20 -7.46 -10.33 20.51
CA GLY A 20 -5.99 -10.44 20.54
C GLY A 20 -5.43 -11.51 19.59
N ASP A 21 -6.22 -11.94 18.60
CA ASP A 21 -5.89 -13.01 17.67
C ASP A 21 -6.16 -12.58 16.22
N VAL A 22 -5.13 -12.67 15.39
CA VAL A 22 -5.20 -12.29 13.97
C VAL A 22 -6.06 -13.28 13.17
N GLU A 23 -6.18 -14.54 13.62
CA GLU A 23 -7.09 -15.51 12.99
C GLU A 23 -8.56 -15.12 13.16
N ALA A 24 -8.91 -14.40 14.23
CA ALA A 24 -10.26 -13.90 14.43
C ALA A 24 -10.69 -12.93 13.32
N LEU A 25 -9.77 -12.08 12.82
CA LEU A 25 -10.07 -11.17 11.73
C LEU A 25 -10.43 -11.92 10.44
N HIS A 26 -9.67 -12.96 10.12
CA HIS A 26 -9.92 -13.78 8.94
C HIS A 26 -11.29 -14.49 9.02
N ASP A 27 -11.63 -15.01 10.20
CA ASP A 27 -12.92 -15.68 10.43
C ASP A 27 -14.11 -14.71 10.40
N ILE A 28 -13.96 -13.48 10.93
CA ILE A 28 -15.03 -12.46 10.91
C ILE A 28 -15.29 -11.95 9.49
N LEU A 29 -14.25 -11.86 8.66
CA LEU A 29 -14.35 -11.40 7.28
C LEU A 29 -14.78 -12.50 6.30
N SER A 30 -14.78 -13.76 6.73
CA SER A 30 -15.13 -14.88 5.87
C SER A 30 -16.62 -14.89 5.53
N PRO A 31 -17.01 -14.89 4.25
CA PRO A 31 -18.41 -14.99 3.86
C PRO A 31 -19.01 -16.38 4.14
N ASP A 32 -18.15 -17.38 4.37
CA ASP A 32 -18.54 -18.78 4.57
C ASP A 32 -18.66 -19.16 6.04
N VAL A 33 -18.26 -18.28 6.96
CA VAL A 33 -18.30 -18.53 8.41
C VAL A 33 -19.42 -17.69 9.04
N PRO A 34 -20.48 -18.31 9.58
CA PRO A 34 -21.50 -17.61 10.34
C PRO A 34 -20.90 -16.88 11.54
N ILE A 35 -21.28 -15.62 11.76
CA ILE A 35 -20.77 -14.81 12.88
C ILE A 35 -20.99 -15.46 14.25
N VAL A 36 -22.05 -16.27 14.40
CA VAL A 36 -22.33 -17.00 15.64
C VAL A 36 -21.24 -18.01 15.97
N ASP A 37 -20.65 -18.66 14.97
CA ASP A 37 -19.59 -19.65 15.15
C ASP A 37 -18.28 -18.97 15.56
N VAL A 38 -18.00 -17.80 14.99
CA VAL A 38 -16.88 -16.92 15.39
C VAL A 38 -17.04 -16.49 16.85
N LEU A 39 -18.22 -16.00 17.23
CA LEU A 39 -18.47 -15.56 18.60
C LEU A 39 -18.34 -16.71 19.59
N GLN A 40 -18.79 -17.93 19.26
CA GLN A 40 -18.60 -19.10 20.12
C GLN A 40 -17.15 -19.57 20.21
N LYS A 41 -16.37 -19.42 19.13
CA LYS A 41 -14.95 -19.78 19.08
C LYS A 41 -14.10 -18.84 19.94
N TYR A 42 -14.37 -17.53 19.89
CA TYR A 42 -13.52 -16.50 20.48
C TYR A 42 -14.08 -15.86 21.76
N ILE A 43 -15.38 -15.99 22.05
CA ILE A 43 -15.96 -15.61 23.34
C ILE A 43 -16.09 -16.90 24.17
N PRO A 44 -15.26 -17.09 25.21
CA PRO A 44 -15.39 -18.27 26.06
C PRO A 44 -16.79 -18.30 26.66
N SER A 45 -17.48 -19.44 26.51
CA SER A 45 -18.75 -19.69 27.19
C SER A 45 -18.54 -19.48 28.69
N LYS A 46 -19.33 -18.58 29.28
CA LYS A 46 -19.39 -18.30 30.71
C LYS A 46 -19.30 -19.63 31.48
N PRO A 47 -18.31 -19.87 32.35
CA PRO A 47 -18.40 -21.02 33.24
C PRO A 47 -19.64 -20.82 34.10
N SER A 48 -20.50 -21.84 34.16
CA SER A 48 -21.59 -21.93 35.12
C SER A 48 -21.02 -21.65 36.51
N GLN A 49 -21.55 -20.62 37.18
CA GLN A 49 -21.13 -20.25 38.52
C GLN A 49 -21.25 -21.43 39.47
N GLU A 50 -20.12 -21.90 40.00
CA GLU A 50 -20.02 -22.27 41.41
C GLU A 50 -18.74 -21.65 41.96
N SER A 51 -18.93 -20.83 43.00
CA SER A 51 -17.89 -20.09 43.70
C SER A 51 -17.13 -20.99 44.66
N SER A 52 -15.81 -20.82 44.74
CA SER A 52 -15.12 -20.47 45.99
C SER A 52 -13.62 -20.43 45.72
N ASP A 53 -13.09 -19.30 45.26
CA ASP A 53 -11.73 -18.86 45.58
C ASP A 53 -11.59 -17.40 45.15
N GLY A 54 -11.12 -16.58 46.08
CA GLY A 54 -11.09 -15.11 45.98
C GLY A 54 -10.07 -14.59 44.98
N VAL A 55 -10.34 -14.77 43.69
CA VAL A 55 -9.64 -14.08 42.62
C VAL A 55 -10.50 -12.89 42.18
N SER A 56 -9.94 -11.69 42.36
CA SER A 56 -10.52 -10.44 41.90
C SER A 56 -10.78 -10.53 40.39
N MET A 57 -12.05 -10.55 40.01
CA MET A 57 -12.48 -10.37 38.63
C MET A 57 -11.94 -9.02 38.15
N CYS A 58 -11.02 -9.01 37.18
CA CYS A 58 -10.64 -7.78 36.48
C CYS A 58 -11.92 -7.16 35.91
N ALA A 59 -12.18 -5.90 36.25
CA ALA A 59 -13.31 -5.17 35.71
C ALA A 59 -13.18 -5.15 34.18
N PHE A 60 -14.21 -5.64 33.48
CA PHE A 60 -14.32 -5.44 32.04
C PHE A 60 -14.58 -3.95 31.82
N GLU A 61 -13.62 -3.26 31.24
CA GLU A 61 -13.80 -1.88 30.80
C GLU A 61 -14.70 -1.91 29.57
N GLU A 62 -15.91 -1.35 29.69
CA GLU A 62 -16.89 -1.32 28.62
C GLU A 62 -16.39 -0.32 27.56
N VAL A 63 -15.77 -0.83 26.49
CA VAL A 63 -15.31 0.00 25.36
C VAL A 63 -16.53 0.48 24.59
N GLN A 64 -16.88 1.75 24.78
CA GLN A 64 -17.96 2.41 24.04
C GLN A 64 -17.44 2.86 22.68
N VAL A 65 -17.72 2.10 21.62
CA VAL A 65 -17.45 2.50 20.24
C VAL A 65 -18.54 3.48 19.79
N THR A 66 -18.19 4.76 19.63
CA THR A 66 -19.10 5.77 19.08
C THR A 66 -19.11 5.68 17.56
N THR A 67 -20.17 5.12 16.99
CA THR A 67 -20.35 4.89 15.54
C THR A 67 -20.44 6.17 14.70
N GLY A 68 -20.56 7.35 15.33
CA GLY A 68 -20.71 8.64 14.64
C GLY A 68 -19.46 9.18 13.95
N ASN A 69 -18.27 8.70 14.31
CA ASN A 69 -16.98 9.22 13.81
C ASN A 69 -16.19 8.23 12.94
N GLN A 70 -16.80 7.12 12.51
CA GLN A 70 -16.12 6.13 11.70
C GLN A 70 -15.95 6.61 10.24
N PRO A 71 -14.76 6.46 9.63
CA PRO A 71 -14.53 6.85 8.24
C PRO A 71 -15.43 6.04 7.30
N ILE A 72 -16.09 6.74 6.37
CA ILE A 72 -16.92 6.10 5.34
C ILE A 72 -16.07 5.87 4.10
N ILE A 73 -16.03 4.63 3.61
CA ILE A 73 -15.39 4.30 2.32
C ILE A 73 -16.16 5.01 1.21
N LYS A 74 -15.49 5.94 0.50
CA LYS A 74 -16.06 6.64 -0.66
C LYS A 74 -15.99 5.81 -1.93
N TRP A 75 -14.87 5.11 -2.13
CA TRP A 75 -14.62 4.21 -3.24
C TRP A 75 -13.53 3.22 -2.86
N ALA A 76 -13.43 2.12 -3.61
CA ALA A 76 -12.38 1.12 -3.49
C ALA A 76 -12.01 0.60 -4.89
N CYS A 77 -10.75 0.19 -5.07
CA CYS A 77 -10.23 -0.31 -6.33
C CYS A 77 -9.48 -1.63 -6.11
N ASP A 78 -9.81 -2.67 -6.88
CA ASP A 78 -9.08 -3.93 -6.88
C ASP A 78 -7.85 -3.84 -7.80
N THR A 79 -6.66 -3.97 -7.22
CA THR A 79 -5.38 -4.00 -7.94
C THR A 79 -4.89 -5.41 -8.23
N GLY A 80 -5.65 -6.43 -7.83
CA GLY A 80 -5.44 -7.85 -8.10
C GLY A 80 -4.43 -8.55 -7.19
N LYS A 81 -3.52 -7.79 -6.57
CA LYS A 81 -2.54 -8.25 -5.55
C LYS A 81 -2.13 -7.10 -4.64
N CYS A 82 -1.32 -7.37 -3.63
CA CYS A 82 -0.80 -6.40 -2.66
C CYS A 82 -0.19 -5.14 -3.32
N ILE A 83 -0.32 -4.02 -2.60
CA ILE A 83 0.39 -2.77 -2.84
C ILE A 83 1.30 -2.60 -1.62
N ASP A 84 2.60 -2.81 -1.81
CA ASP A 84 3.59 -2.65 -0.73
C ASP A 84 4.16 -1.22 -0.69
N GLY A 85 4.19 -0.56 -1.85
CA GLY A 85 4.65 0.82 -1.99
C GLY A 85 3.61 1.83 -1.48
N THR A 86 4.08 2.97 -1.00
CA THR A 86 3.22 4.08 -0.59
C THR A 86 2.50 4.67 -1.81
N PRO A 87 1.16 4.82 -1.80
CA PRO A 87 0.45 5.53 -2.87
C PRO A 87 0.96 6.97 -3.04
N LEU A 88 1.15 7.40 -4.29
CA LEU A 88 1.55 8.77 -4.62
C LEU A 88 0.31 9.64 -4.80
N PHE A 89 0.11 10.61 -3.92
CA PHE A 89 -0.96 11.59 -4.02
C PHE A 89 -0.45 12.87 -4.70
N LEU A 90 -1.18 13.36 -5.71
CA LEU A 90 -0.84 14.59 -6.42
C LEU A 90 -2.09 15.46 -6.59
N THR A 91 -1.93 16.76 -6.32
CA THR A 91 -2.92 17.79 -6.58
C THR A 91 -2.52 18.61 -7.81
N SER A 92 -3.47 18.84 -8.71
CA SER A 92 -3.28 19.65 -9.90
C SER A 92 -4.53 20.46 -10.23
N SER A 93 -4.42 21.41 -11.16
CA SER A 93 -5.57 22.14 -11.68
C SER A 93 -6.59 21.25 -12.41
N GLU A 94 -6.17 20.05 -12.84
CA GLU A 94 -7.03 19.06 -13.50
C GLU A 94 -7.69 18.10 -12.50
N GLY A 95 -7.50 18.33 -11.19
CA GLY A 95 -8.01 17.51 -10.12
C GLY A 95 -6.95 16.66 -9.42
N ASP A 96 -7.35 16.08 -8.30
CA ASP A 96 -6.51 15.25 -7.44
C ASP A 96 -6.48 13.80 -7.94
N ILE A 97 -5.28 13.23 -7.92
CA ILE A 97 -5.03 11.85 -8.33
C ILE A 97 -4.23 11.11 -7.26
N VAL A 98 -4.43 9.79 -7.22
CA VAL A 98 -3.57 8.86 -6.52
C VAL A 98 -3.01 7.84 -7.50
N VAL A 99 -1.70 7.59 -7.43
CA VAL A 99 -1.01 6.59 -8.25
C VAL A 99 -0.54 5.45 -7.35
N VAL A 100 -0.81 4.22 -7.78
CA VAL A 100 -0.45 3.00 -7.05
C VAL A 100 0.23 1.99 -7.98
N ALA A 101 1.12 1.18 -7.42
CA ALA A 101 1.79 0.09 -8.11
C ALA A 101 1.64 -1.21 -7.30
N SER A 102 1.30 -2.31 -7.97
CA SER A 102 0.91 -3.57 -7.32
C SER A 102 1.80 -4.75 -7.74
N HIS A 103 1.83 -5.79 -6.91
CA HIS A 103 2.46 -7.09 -7.20
C HIS A 103 1.87 -7.79 -8.43
N SER A 104 0.68 -7.38 -8.87
CA SER A 104 0.04 -7.89 -10.09
C SER A 104 0.71 -7.39 -11.38
N GLY A 105 1.61 -6.42 -11.26
CA GLY A 105 2.22 -5.72 -12.38
C GLY A 105 1.39 -4.56 -12.92
N PHE A 106 0.32 -4.18 -12.22
CA PHE A 106 -0.43 -2.98 -12.55
C PHE A 106 0.15 -1.74 -11.88
N VAL A 107 0.24 -0.67 -12.67
CA VAL A 107 0.35 0.71 -12.20
C VAL A 107 -0.94 1.41 -12.61
N ALA A 108 -1.60 2.12 -11.68
CA ALA A 108 -2.86 2.79 -11.94
C ALA A 108 -2.85 4.22 -11.41
N CYS A 109 -3.42 5.13 -12.19
CA CYS A 109 -3.73 6.50 -11.75
C CYS A 109 -5.24 6.61 -11.56
N ILE A 110 -5.65 6.99 -10.36
CA ILE A 110 -7.05 6.98 -9.91
C ILE A 110 -7.43 8.40 -9.53
N CYS A 111 -8.58 8.87 -10.00
CA CYS A 111 -9.17 10.14 -9.59
C CYS A 111 -9.63 10.03 -8.12
N VAL A 112 -9.19 10.95 -7.27
CA VAL A 112 -9.47 10.90 -5.82
C VAL A 112 -10.95 11.16 -5.52
N HIS A 113 -11.63 11.92 -6.37
CA HIS A 113 -13.02 12.31 -6.15
C HIS A 113 -13.99 11.13 -6.27
N ASP A 114 -13.82 10.27 -7.27
CA ASP A 114 -14.78 9.21 -7.64
C ASP A 114 -14.18 7.79 -7.68
N GLY A 115 -12.87 7.64 -7.52
CA GLY A 115 -12.19 6.35 -7.58
C GLY A 115 -12.07 5.78 -8.99
N VAL A 116 -12.39 6.56 -10.03
CA VAL A 116 -12.28 6.12 -11.42
C VAL A 116 -10.83 6.19 -11.88
N ALA A 117 -10.33 5.10 -12.46
CA ALA A 117 -8.99 5.07 -13.04
C ALA A 117 -8.93 5.95 -14.29
N ARG A 118 -8.04 6.95 -14.30
CA ARG A 118 -7.67 7.70 -15.52
C ARG A 118 -6.97 6.79 -16.52
N TRP A 119 -6.09 5.93 -16.00
CA TRP A 119 -5.39 4.91 -16.77
C TRP A 119 -4.93 3.77 -15.87
N LYS A 120 -4.68 2.62 -16.49
CA LYS A 120 -4.12 1.42 -15.86
C LYS A 120 -3.18 0.75 -16.85
N THR A 121 -1.93 0.56 -16.44
CA THR A 121 -0.87 0.01 -17.28
C THR A 121 -0.38 -1.30 -16.68
N ARG A 122 -0.31 -2.35 -17.51
CA ARG A 122 0.25 -3.64 -17.10
C ARG A 122 1.69 -3.75 -17.59
N LEU A 123 2.61 -4.01 -16.68
CA LEU A 123 4.03 -4.19 -16.95
C LEU A 123 4.46 -5.61 -16.56
N PRO A 124 5.52 -6.16 -17.18
CA PRO A 124 6.00 -7.52 -16.92
C PRO A 124 6.85 -7.58 -15.64
N CYS A 125 6.30 -7.07 -14.54
CA CYS A 125 7.01 -6.91 -13.28
C CYS A 125 6.03 -7.02 -12.09
N ARG A 126 6.57 -7.24 -10.89
CA ARG A 126 5.86 -6.98 -9.63
C ARG A 126 6.46 -5.71 -8.99
N PHE A 127 5.64 -4.88 -8.37
CA PHE A 127 6.08 -3.60 -7.83
C PHE A 127 6.00 -3.55 -6.31
N GLU A 128 7.15 -3.42 -5.66
CA GLU A 128 7.25 -3.19 -4.22
C GLU A 128 7.66 -1.73 -3.89
N ALA A 129 8.17 -1.00 -4.89
CA ALA A 129 8.56 0.40 -4.75
C ALA A 129 7.35 1.34 -4.80
N SER A 130 7.44 2.45 -4.05
CA SER A 130 6.51 3.56 -4.17
C SER A 130 6.67 4.25 -5.54
N PRO A 131 5.58 4.57 -6.27
CA PRO A 131 5.64 5.46 -7.42
C PRO A 131 6.10 6.85 -7.01
N GLU A 132 6.88 7.51 -7.87
CA GLU A 132 7.45 8.83 -7.60
C GLU A 132 7.19 9.80 -8.75
N PHE A 133 6.90 11.06 -8.43
CA PHE A 133 6.66 12.10 -9.42
C PHE A 133 7.98 12.72 -9.90
N CYS A 134 8.27 12.61 -11.20
CA CYS A 134 9.47 13.17 -11.84
C CYS A 134 9.07 14.14 -12.96
N GLY A 135 8.30 15.19 -12.61
CA GLY A 135 7.92 16.26 -13.53
C GLY A 135 6.69 15.95 -14.38
N LYS A 136 6.83 15.26 -15.52
CA LYS A 136 5.68 14.81 -16.34
C LYS A 136 5.50 13.29 -16.32
N LEU A 137 6.37 12.62 -15.58
CA LEU A 137 6.50 11.17 -15.56
C LEU A 137 6.33 10.66 -14.14
N ILE A 138 5.80 9.45 -14.03
CA ILE A 138 5.82 8.65 -12.81
C ILE A 138 6.93 7.61 -12.95
N ALA A 139 7.91 7.67 -12.06
CA ALA A 139 8.93 6.66 -11.92
C ALA A 139 8.44 5.54 -10.99
N VAL A 140 8.69 4.28 -11.34
CA VAL A 140 8.46 3.14 -10.45
C VAL A 140 9.50 2.04 -10.66
N GLY A 141 10.13 1.63 -9.56
CA GLY A 141 11.11 0.55 -9.53
C GLY A 141 10.47 -0.83 -9.46
N GLY A 142 11.02 -1.78 -10.23
CA GLY A 142 10.51 -3.12 -10.37
C GLY A 142 11.42 -4.20 -9.80
N TYR A 143 10.81 -5.32 -9.39
CA TYR A 143 11.52 -6.53 -8.98
C TYR A 143 12.28 -7.25 -10.10
N ASN A 144 12.10 -6.82 -11.35
CA ASN A 144 12.87 -7.29 -12.50
C ASN A 144 14.12 -6.44 -12.76
N GLY A 145 14.45 -5.49 -11.88
CA GLY A 145 15.56 -4.56 -12.06
C GLY A 145 15.26 -3.44 -13.08
N CYS A 146 14.00 -3.24 -13.48
CA CYS A 146 13.64 -2.12 -14.33
C CYS A 146 13.09 -0.96 -13.51
N VAL A 147 13.46 0.26 -13.88
CA VAL A 147 12.79 1.50 -13.51
C VAL A 147 11.96 1.95 -14.69
N TYR A 148 10.65 2.04 -14.52
CA TYR A 148 9.72 2.47 -15.56
C TYR A 148 9.32 3.92 -15.34
N PHE A 149 9.26 4.69 -16.43
CA PHE A 149 8.82 6.08 -16.43
C PHE A 149 7.57 6.21 -17.30
N LEU A 150 6.43 6.36 -16.64
CA LEU A 150 5.11 6.40 -17.28
C LEU A 150 4.64 7.84 -17.39
N SER A 151 4.00 8.19 -18.51
CA SER A 151 3.31 9.47 -18.65
C SER A 151 2.26 9.64 -17.55
N ILE A 152 2.27 10.77 -16.84
CA ILE A 152 1.25 11.04 -15.82
C ILE A 152 -0.16 11.13 -16.40
N ASN A 153 -0.28 11.53 -17.66
CA ASN A 153 -1.57 11.75 -18.31
C ASN A 153 -2.15 10.49 -18.93
N THR A 154 -1.32 9.61 -19.48
CA THR A 154 -1.78 8.46 -20.29
C THR A 154 -1.40 7.10 -19.70
N GLY A 155 -0.45 7.05 -18.76
CA GLY A 155 0.12 5.80 -18.25
C GLY A 155 1.01 5.06 -19.24
N THR A 156 1.31 5.62 -20.41
CA THR A 156 2.21 4.98 -21.38
C THR A 156 3.64 5.04 -20.87
N VAL A 157 4.39 3.95 -21.00
CA VAL A 157 5.83 3.95 -20.71
C VAL A 157 6.52 4.83 -21.76
N GLU A 158 7.04 5.98 -21.32
CA GLU A 158 7.82 6.88 -22.18
C GLU A 158 9.30 6.52 -22.14
N TRP A 159 9.78 5.98 -21.02
CA TRP A 159 11.18 5.58 -20.86
C TRP A 159 11.33 4.44 -19.85
N SER A 160 12.44 3.70 -19.93
CA SER A 160 12.81 2.69 -18.94
C SER A 160 14.32 2.56 -18.81
N PHE A 161 14.77 2.25 -17.61
CA PHE A 161 16.16 1.95 -17.29
C PHE A 161 16.29 0.58 -16.64
N THR A 162 17.35 -0.17 -16.94
CA THR A 162 17.61 -1.48 -16.34
C THR A 162 18.85 -1.40 -15.47
N THR A 163 18.69 -1.75 -14.19
CA THR A 163 19.74 -1.99 -13.20
C THR A 163 20.20 -3.44 -13.25
N ASP A 164 21.27 -3.78 -12.53
CA ASP A 164 21.80 -5.16 -12.52
C ASP A 164 21.11 -6.05 -11.47
N ASP A 165 20.23 -5.48 -10.65
CA ASP A 165 19.42 -6.20 -9.65
C ASP A 165 18.11 -5.44 -9.32
N VAL A 166 17.30 -5.98 -8.42
CA VAL A 166 16.00 -5.51 -7.95
C VAL A 166 15.99 -4.02 -7.54
N VAL A 167 14.95 -3.30 -7.98
CA VAL A 167 14.62 -1.97 -7.48
C VAL A 167 13.33 -2.05 -6.66
N LYS A 168 13.48 -2.19 -5.34
CA LYS A 168 12.37 -2.29 -4.38
C LYS A 168 12.12 -1.00 -3.61
N ALA A 169 13.15 -0.18 -3.43
CA ALA A 169 13.05 1.03 -2.62
C ALA A 169 12.32 2.15 -3.36
N ALA A 170 11.74 3.09 -2.61
CA ALA A 170 11.14 4.29 -3.22
C ALA A 170 12.22 5.12 -3.92
N CYS A 171 11.90 5.56 -5.13
CA CYS A 171 12.70 6.53 -5.86
C CYS A 171 12.49 7.93 -5.27
N ALA A 172 13.40 8.86 -5.55
CA ALA A 172 13.22 10.29 -5.22
C ALA A 172 13.27 11.15 -6.48
N GLY A 173 12.29 12.02 -6.69
CA GLY A 173 12.28 13.02 -7.75
C GLY A 173 12.89 14.35 -7.29
N ASP A 174 13.52 15.09 -8.22
CA ASP A 174 13.83 16.50 -8.01
C ASP A 174 13.02 17.45 -8.91
N GLU A 175 13.14 18.75 -8.64
CA GLU A 175 12.40 19.81 -9.31
C GLU A 175 12.77 19.97 -10.80
N PHE A 176 13.95 19.47 -11.19
CA PHE A 176 14.40 19.48 -12.58
C PHE A 176 13.86 18.25 -13.34
N GLY A 177 13.33 17.26 -12.61
CA GLY A 177 12.77 16.03 -13.13
C GLY A 177 13.77 14.88 -13.15
N PHE A 178 14.92 14.98 -12.45
CA PHE A 178 15.78 13.81 -12.24
C PHE A 178 15.12 12.86 -11.22
N CYS A 179 15.47 11.59 -11.34
CA CYS A 179 15.04 10.52 -10.46
C CYS A 179 16.28 9.85 -9.84
N TYR A 180 16.28 9.69 -8.53
CA TYR A 180 17.34 9.01 -7.78
C TYR A 180 16.83 7.63 -7.37
N VAL A 181 17.58 6.58 -7.73
CA VAL A 181 17.15 5.19 -7.61
C VAL A 181 18.21 4.37 -6.89
N SER A 182 17.84 3.70 -5.81
CA SER A 182 18.67 2.66 -5.17
C SER A 182 18.31 1.27 -5.69
N SER A 183 19.34 0.48 -5.97
CA SER A 183 19.22 -0.90 -6.47
C SER A 183 19.93 -1.88 -5.55
N TYR A 184 19.51 -3.14 -5.63
CA TYR A 184 20.13 -4.25 -4.91
C TYR A 184 21.51 -4.60 -5.48
N ASP A 185 21.87 -4.09 -6.65
CA ASP A 185 23.23 -4.19 -7.20
C ASP A 185 24.26 -3.35 -6.44
N GLY A 186 23.81 -2.61 -5.42
CA GLY A 186 24.64 -1.81 -4.54
C GLY A 186 24.94 -0.40 -5.06
N ASN A 187 24.23 0.03 -6.11
CA ASN A 187 24.41 1.34 -6.70
C ASN A 187 23.22 2.28 -6.45
N LEU A 188 23.55 3.55 -6.30
CA LEU A 188 22.62 4.68 -6.40
C LEU A 188 22.77 5.30 -7.79
N TYR A 189 21.66 5.44 -8.51
CA TYR A 189 21.59 6.03 -9.84
C TYR A 189 20.89 7.38 -9.79
N LYS A 190 21.44 8.38 -10.51
CA LYS A 190 20.71 9.60 -10.90
C LYS A 190 20.29 9.45 -12.37
N LEU A 191 19.00 9.56 -12.65
CA LEU A 191 18.42 9.33 -13.97
C LEU A 191 17.73 10.60 -14.45
N ASN A 192 17.94 10.97 -15.72
CA ASN A 192 17.20 12.04 -16.38
C ASN A 192 16.29 11.42 -17.45
N PRO A 193 14.97 11.37 -17.26
CA PRO A 193 14.08 10.77 -18.25
C PRO A 193 13.76 11.72 -19.43
N LYS A 194 14.18 13.00 -19.38
CA LYS A 194 13.95 13.98 -20.46
C LYS A 194 15.05 14.00 -21.52
N GLU A 195 16.24 13.52 -21.16
CA GLU A 195 17.36 13.42 -22.08
C GLU A 195 17.68 11.93 -22.22
N ASP A 196 17.63 11.40 -23.45
CA ASP A 196 18.13 10.05 -23.77
C ASP A 196 19.61 9.83 -23.31
N GLY A 197 20.27 10.91 -22.90
CA GLY A 197 21.62 10.99 -22.33
C GLY A 197 21.62 10.80 -20.83
N ILE A 198 21.85 9.57 -20.42
CA ILE A 198 22.03 9.12 -19.05
C ILE A 198 23.17 9.90 -18.35
N MET A 199 22.84 10.75 -17.37
CA MET A 199 23.83 11.22 -16.38
C MET A 199 23.92 10.21 -15.22
N ARG A 200 24.58 9.07 -15.46
CA ARG A 200 24.94 8.09 -14.43
C ARG A 200 25.96 8.72 -13.49
N TRP A 201 25.53 9.06 -12.28
CA TRP A 201 26.45 8.96 -11.15
C TRP A 201 26.15 7.64 -10.46
N ILE A 202 27.20 6.84 -10.28
CA ILE A 202 27.15 5.56 -9.59
C ILE A 202 27.94 5.74 -8.31
N CYS A 203 27.27 5.63 -7.17
CA CYS A 203 27.95 5.37 -5.91
C CYS A 203 28.04 3.85 -5.74
N SER A 204 29.20 3.26 -6.00
CA SER A 204 29.39 1.82 -5.82
C SER A 204 29.66 1.51 -4.36
N GLY A 205 28.63 1.02 -3.65
CA GLY A 205 28.85 0.15 -2.51
C GLY A 205 28.77 -1.28 -3.01
N ASN A 206 29.75 -2.14 -2.76
CA ASN A 206 29.64 -3.58 -3.12
C ASN A 206 28.63 -4.33 -2.21
N VAL A 207 27.57 -3.64 -1.76
CA VAL A 207 26.55 -4.11 -0.82
C VAL A 207 25.18 -3.58 -1.26
N PRO A 208 24.11 -4.40 -1.24
CA PRO A 208 22.78 -3.98 -1.66
C PRO A 208 22.29 -2.73 -0.93
N ILE A 209 21.68 -1.79 -1.67
CA ILE A 209 21.02 -0.61 -1.09
C ILE A 209 19.52 -0.86 -1.05
N PHE A 210 18.99 -1.10 0.15
CA PHE A 210 17.58 -1.38 0.39
C PHE A 210 16.80 -0.19 0.95
N SER A 211 17.48 0.89 1.34
CA SER A 211 16.83 2.09 1.87
C SER A 211 16.31 3.00 0.76
N SER A 212 15.15 3.61 1.01
CA SER A 212 14.60 4.67 0.16
C SER A 212 15.52 5.89 0.14
N VAL A 213 15.64 6.49 -1.04
CA VAL A 213 16.28 7.80 -1.16
C VAL A 213 15.28 8.85 -0.71
N THR A 214 15.72 9.82 0.08
CA THR A 214 14.90 11.00 0.42
C THR A 214 15.62 12.26 -0.01
N ARG A 215 14.85 13.25 -0.46
CA ARG A 215 15.35 14.57 -0.77
C ARG A 215 14.99 15.50 0.38
N HIS A 216 15.99 16.11 1.01
CA HIS A 216 15.79 17.24 1.92
C HIS A 216 16.01 18.53 1.12
N GLY A 217 14.97 19.34 0.96
CA GLY A 217 15.09 20.65 0.32
C GLY A 217 15.83 21.63 1.24
N GLY A 218 17.02 22.08 0.81
CA GLY A 218 17.66 23.28 1.35
C GLY A 218 17.33 24.45 0.42
N MET A 219 16.92 25.58 1.00
CA MET A 219 16.80 26.87 0.31
C MET A 219 18.14 27.30 -0.29
#